data_AF-A0A2I0NEX9-F1
#
_entry.id   AF-A0A2I0NEX9-F1
#
_cell.length_a   1.000
_cell.length_b   1.000
_cell.length_c   1.000
_cell.angle_alpha   90.00
_cell.angle_beta   90.00
_cell.angle_gamma   90.00
#
_symmetry.space_group_name_H-M   'P 1'
#
loop_
_entity.id
_entity.type
_entity.pdbx_description
1 polymer ?
#
loop_
_entity_poly.entity_id
_entity_poly.type
_entity_poly.pdbx_seq_one_letter_code
_entity_poly.pdbx_strand_id
1 'polypeptide(L)'
;MILLIDNYDSFVYNIYQYFCELGAQVTVKRNDEITLAEITALNPDYIVISPGPCTPNEAGISLSVIREFAGKKPILGVCLGHQAIGQVFGGKVIQAEVIKHGKTSPVVHQGQGIFQGIPSPLTATRYHSLIVEKKSLPAELLITAESEDGYIMGLRHKEYPIEGLQFHPESILTEYGKKLLLNFLENYKSVKTLEKQESPMKNYIDRVVMGKDLSEAEMQDAITVVMEGKATDSQIAAFLTALRLKGETIAEITGAVRVMREKALKLERPKGSFLVDTCGTGGDKTHSFNISTAAAFVAAGAGVLIAKHGNRAVSSKSGSADVLSALGVNLDISPETASRCLAETGIVFMFAPKHHLSMKHAVGPRQEIGIRTIFNI
;
A
#
# COMPACT_ATOMS: atom_id res chain seq x y z
N MET A 1 -15.67 -5.08 3.20
CA MET A 1 -16.02 -4.97 1.78
C MET A 1 -17.12 -3.92 1.58
N ILE A 2 -16.99 -3.10 0.54
CA ILE A 2 -17.98 -2.12 0.08
C ILE A 2 -18.70 -2.67 -1.14
N LEU A 3 -20.03 -2.58 -1.18
CA LEU A 3 -20.81 -2.72 -2.41
C LEU A 3 -21.03 -1.32 -3.01
N LEU A 4 -20.46 -1.07 -4.18
CA LEU A 4 -20.66 0.17 -4.95
C LEU A 4 -21.70 -0.11 -6.05
N ILE A 5 -22.88 0.49 -5.93
CA ILE A 5 -23.94 0.39 -6.93
C ILE A 5 -23.71 1.47 -7.98
N ASP A 6 -23.37 1.03 -9.19
CA ASP A 6 -23.18 1.86 -10.37
C ASP A 6 -24.52 2.20 -11.03
N ASN A 7 -24.83 3.50 -11.12
CA ASN A 7 -25.98 4.02 -11.85
C ASN A 7 -25.59 4.51 -13.26
N TYR A 8 -24.70 3.78 -13.94
CA TYR A 8 -24.18 4.08 -15.27
C TYR A 8 -23.43 5.42 -15.32
N ASP A 9 -22.61 5.68 -14.30
CA ASP A 9 -21.83 6.91 -14.23
C ASP A 9 -20.42 6.73 -14.78
N SER A 10 -19.94 7.74 -15.50
CA SER A 10 -18.60 7.70 -16.11
C SER A 10 -17.47 7.77 -15.09
N PHE A 11 -17.75 8.23 -13.86
CA PHE A 11 -16.77 8.45 -12.80
C PHE A 11 -16.85 7.42 -11.66
N VAL A 12 -17.72 6.41 -11.75
CA VAL A 12 -17.85 5.36 -10.72
C VAL A 12 -16.52 4.67 -10.41
N TYR A 13 -15.67 4.48 -11.42
CA TYR A 13 -14.36 3.86 -11.22
C TYR A 13 -13.33 4.76 -10.52
N ASN A 14 -13.52 6.08 -10.53
CA ASN A 14 -12.71 7.00 -9.74
C ASN A 14 -13.08 6.88 -8.24
N ILE A 15 -14.39 6.75 -7.93
CA ILE A 15 -14.85 6.47 -6.56
C ILE A 15 -14.33 5.11 -6.09
N TYR A 16 -14.44 4.07 -6.93
CA TYR A 16 -13.87 2.75 -6.70
C TYR A 16 -12.37 2.84 -6.37
N GLN A 17 -11.61 3.57 -7.19
CA GLN A 17 -10.17 3.73 -7.00
C GLN A 17 -9.86 4.42 -5.67
N TYR A 18 -10.56 5.50 -5.33
CA TYR A 18 -10.34 6.20 -4.06
C TYR A 18 -10.60 5.27 -2.86
N PHE A 19 -11.65 4.46 -2.89
CA PHE A 19 -11.89 3.48 -1.84
C PHE A 19 -10.82 2.39 -1.78
N CYS A 20 -10.33 1.90 -2.93
CA CYS A 20 -9.23 0.94 -2.98
C CYS A 20 -7.94 1.51 -2.39
N GLU A 21 -7.60 2.76 -2.70
CA GLU A 21 -6.43 3.46 -2.15
C GLU A 21 -6.54 3.68 -0.64
N LEU A 22 -7.76 3.81 -0.11
CA LEU A 22 -8.03 3.85 1.33
C LEU A 22 -7.99 2.44 1.99
N GLY A 23 -7.69 1.40 1.22
CA GLY A 23 -7.55 0.02 1.66
C GLY A 23 -8.87 -0.75 1.77
N ALA A 24 -9.96 -0.25 1.17
CA ALA A 24 -11.22 -0.95 1.13
C ALA A 24 -11.28 -1.94 -0.03
N GLN A 25 -11.79 -3.15 0.22
CA GLN A 25 -12.21 -4.06 -0.85
C GLN A 25 -13.57 -3.59 -1.39
N VAL A 26 -13.68 -3.36 -2.69
CA VAL A 26 -14.88 -2.83 -3.33
C VAL A 26 -15.38 -3.82 -4.39
N THR A 27 -16.67 -4.13 -4.35
CA THR A 27 -17.38 -4.84 -5.41
C THR A 27 -18.32 -3.87 -6.11
N VAL A 28 -18.17 -3.71 -7.42
CA VAL A 28 -19.04 -2.84 -8.23
C VAL A 28 -20.13 -3.68 -8.89
N LYS A 29 -21.37 -3.24 -8.81
CA LYS A 29 -22.53 -3.85 -9.47
C LYS A 29 -23.40 -2.76 -10.06
N ARG A 30 -23.90 -2.93 -11.28
CA ARG A 30 -24.89 -2.00 -11.83
C ARG A 30 -26.23 -2.14 -11.12
N ASN A 31 -27.00 -1.07 -11.13
CA ASN A 31 -28.30 -1.00 -10.45
C ASN A 31 -29.36 -1.98 -10.97
N ASP A 32 -29.11 -2.67 -12.08
CA ASP A 32 -29.95 -3.67 -12.74
C ASP A 32 -29.31 -5.06 -12.80
N GLU A 33 -28.07 -5.21 -12.30
CA GLU A 33 -27.29 -6.45 -12.32
C GLU A 33 -27.20 -7.14 -10.94
N ILE A 34 -27.92 -6.64 -9.94
CA ILE A 34 -27.97 -7.23 -8.61
C ILE A 34 -29.36 -7.03 -7.97
N THR A 35 -29.81 -8.00 -7.20
CA THR A 35 -31.10 -7.99 -6.49
C THR A 35 -30.91 -7.73 -4.99
N LEU A 36 -31.96 -7.29 -4.29
CA LEU A 36 -31.90 -7.11 -2.82
C LEU A 36 -31.52 -8.41 -2.07
N ALA A 37 -31.99 -9.56 -2.57
CA ALA A 37 -31.66 -10.86 -2.00
C ALA A 37 -30.16 -11.17 -2.14
N GLU A 38 -29.57 -10.89 -3.30
CA GLU A 38 -28.13 -11.05 -3.53
C GLU A 38 -27.31 -10.08 -2.70
N ILE A 39 -27.76 -8.84 -2.49
CA ILE A 39 -27.08 -7.89 -1.58
C ILE A 39 -27.11 -8.41 -0.15
N THR A 40 -28.25 -8.93 0.31
CA THR A 40 -28.38 -9.55 1.64
C THR A 40 -27.42 -10.73 1.78
N ALA A 41 -27.33 -11.59 0.76
CA ALA A 41 -26.42 -12.74 0.75
C ALA A 41 -24.94 -12.33 0.69
N LEU A 42 -24.61 -11.30 -0.10
CA LEU A 42 -23.28 -10.72 -0.20
C LEU A 42 -22.83 -10.09 1.13
N ASN A 43 -23.80 -9.60 1.93
CA ASN A 43 -23.61 -9.06 3.26
C ASN A 43 -22.47 -8.01 3.33
N PRO A 44 -22.52 -6.94 2.52
CA PRO A 44 -21.47 -5.93 2.50
C PRO A 44 -21.36 -5.20 3.85
N ASP A 45 -20.17 -4.66 4.15
CA ASP A 45 -19.96 -3.84 5.35
C ASP A 45 -20.46 -2.41 5.14
N TYR A 46 -20.43 -1.92 3.89
CA TYR A 46 -20.91 -0.60 3.49
C TYR A 46 -21.58 -0.69 2.12
N ILE A 47 -22.56 0.17 1.89
CA ILE A 47 -23.20 0.33 0.58
C ILE A 47 -22.94 1.75 0.11
N VAL A 48 -22.48 1.91 -1.13
CA VAL A 48 -22.29 3.22 -1.76
C VAL A 48 -23.15 3.28 -3.01
N ILE A 49 -24.00 4.30 -3.11
CA ILE A 49 -24.81 4.57 -4.29
C ILE A 49 -24.09 5.66 -5.10
N SER A 50 -23.64 5.28 -6.30
CA SER A 50 -22.84 6.16 -7.15
C SER A 50 -23.67 7.33 -7.71
N PRO A 51 -23.00 8.33 -8.31
CA PRO A 51 -23.64 9.26 -9.24
C PRO A 51 -24.29 8.51 -10.41
N GLY A 52 -25.07 9.23 -11.22
CA GLY A 52 -25.66 8.74 -12.45
C GLY A 52 -26.30 9.89 -13.23
N PRO A 53 -26.53 9.72 -14.55
CA PRO A 53 -27.07 10.79 -15.40
C PRO A 53 -28.58 10.98 -15.24
N CYS A 54 -29.28 10.00 -14.65
CA CYS A 54 -30.73 9.94 -14.59
C CYS A 54 -31.30 10.52 -13.27
N THR A 55 -32.63 10.58 -13.17
CA THR A 55 -33.31 10.95 -11.92
C THR A 55 -33.31 9.76 -10.93
N PRO A 56 -33.51 9.98 -9.61
CA PRO A 56 -33.60 8.88 -8.66
C PRO A 56 -34.71 7.86 -8.98
N ASN A 57 -35.79 8.27 -9.66
CA ASN A 57 -36.87 7.38 -10.09
C ASN A 57 -36.42 6.36 -11.16
N GLU A 58 -35.37 6.67 -11.89
CA GLU A 58 -34.82 5.86 -12.97
C GLU A 58 -33.55 5.12 -12.51
N ALA A 59 -33.14 5.28 -11.25
CA ALA A 59 -31.89 4.73 -10.69
C ALA A 59 -31.97 3.23 -10.32
N GLY A 60 -32.79 2.45 -11.04
CA GLY A 60 -32.97 1.02 -10.84
C GLY A 60 -33.30 0.65 -9.39
N ILE A 61 -32.56 -0.31 -8.83
CA ILE A 61 -32.76 -0.78 -7.45
C ILE A 61 -32.36 0.24 -6.36
N SER A 62 -31.70 1.35 -6.70
CA SER A 62 -31.02 2.21 -5.72
C SER A 62 -31.95 2.72 -4.61
N LEU A 63 -33.17 3.15 -4.94
CA LEU A 63 -34.17 3.57 -3.94
C LEU A 63 -34.59 2.41 -3.03
N SER A 64 -34.76 1.22 -3.61
CA SER A 64 -35.13 0.01 -2.87
C SER A 64 -34.00 -0.46 -1.94
N VAL A 65 -32.74 -0.34 -2.38
CA VAL A 65 -31.57 -0.64 -1.56
C VAL A 65 -31.49 0.29 -0.35
N ILE A 66 -31.67 1.60 -0.56
CA ILE A 66 -31.65 2.56 0.55
C ILE A 66 -32.76 2.24 1.56
N ARG A 67 -33.99 1.96 1.10
CA ARG A 67 -35.11 1.57 1.99
C ARG A 67 -34.83 0.28 2.76
N GLU A 68 -34.38 -0.76 2.06
CA GLU A 68 -34.20 -2.09 2.65
C GLU A 68 -33.05 -2.11 3.66
N PHE A 69 -31.96 -1.39 3.38
CA PHE A 69 -30.74 -1.44 4.19
C PHE A 69 -30.57 -0.25 5.15
N ALA A 70 -31.49 0.72 5.15
CA ALA A 70 -31.53 1.78 6.15
C ALA A 70 -31.55 1.19 7.57
N GLY A 71 -30.66 1.69 8.42
CA GLY A 71 -30.46 1.17 9.79
C GLY A 71 -29.80 -0.22 9.89
N LYS A 72 -29.67 -0.96 8.79
CA LYS A 72 -29.00 -2.28 8.75
C LYS A 72 -27.54 -2.18 8.34
N LYS A 73 -27.23 -1.30 7.38
CA LYS A 73 -25.90 -1.09 6.82
C LYS A 73 -25.58 0.40 6.70
N PRO A 74 -24.32 0.82 6.86
CA PRO A 74 -23.89 2.15 6.49
C PRO A 74 -24.09 2.42 4.99
N ILE A 75 -24.70 3.55 4.65
CA ILE A 75 -24.98 3.95 3.27
C ILE A 75 -24.39 5.33 2.97
N LEU A 76 -23.61 5.43 1.90
CA LEU A 76 -23.16 6.70 1.32
C LEU A 76 -23.83 6.92 -0.03
N GLY A 77 -24.47 8.06 -0.22
CA GLY A 77 -24.96 8.50 -1.52
C GLY A 77 -24.12 9.63 -2.12
N VAL A 78 -23.69 9.50 -3.37
CA VAL A 78 -22.94 10.55 -4.08
C VAL A 78 -23.76 11.06 -5.26
N CYS A 79 -23.94 12.37 -5.38
CA CYS A 79 -24.72 13.04 -6.42
C CYS A 79 -26.14 12.44 -6.57
N LEU A 80 -26.39 11.59 -7.57
CA LEU A 80 -27.65 10.83 -7.69
C LEU A 80 -27.96 10.02 -6.42
N GLY A 81 -26.97 9.39 -5.81
CA GLY A 81 -27.14 8.68 -4.54
C GLY A 81 -27.58 9.58 -3.39
N HIS A 82 -27.08 10.82 -3.34
CA HIS A 82 -27.51 11.83 -2.35
C HIS A 82 -28.98 12.22 -2.58
N GLN A 83 -29.38 12.42 -3.83
CA GLN A 83 -30.75 12.72 -4.21
C GLN A 83 -31.70 11.56 -3.90
N ALA A 84 -31.26 10.32 -4.15
CA ALA A 84 -31.99 9.10 -3.82
C ALA A 84 -32.21 8.96 -2.31
N ILE A 85 -31.22 9.28 -1.48
CA ILE A 85 -31.39 9.34 -0.01
C ILE A 85 -32.45 10.38 0.35
N GLY A 86 -32.33 11.61 -0.17
CA GLY A 86 -33.32 12.66 0.06
C GLY A 86 -34.74 12.21 -0.26
N GLN A 87 -34.91 11.56 -1.42
CA GLN A 87 -36.21 11.08 -1.88
C GLN A 87 -36.77 9.93 -1.06
N VAL A 88 -35.94 8.96 -0.65
CA VAL A 88 -36.40 7.80 0.13
C VAL A 88 -37.01 8.21 1.47
N PHE A 89 -36.46 9.23 2.12
CA PHE A 89 -36.97 9.73 3.39
C PHE A 89 -38.05 10.82 3.23
N GLY A 90 -38.51 11.10 2.01
CA GLY A 90 -39.67 11.98 1.74
C GLY A 90 -39.33 13.40 1.28
N GLY A 91 -38.05 13.71 1.06
CA GLY A 91 -37.65 14.95 0.39
C GLY A 91 -38.01 14.94 -1.10
N LYS A 92 -38.25 16.12 -1.67
CA LYS A 92 -38.47 16.29 -3.10
C LYS A 92 -37.14 16.55 -3.81
N VAL A 93 -36.95 15.91 -4.95
CA VAL A 93 -35.85 16.19 -5.86
C VAL A 93 -36.39 17.07 -6.99
N ILE A 94 -35.84 18.26 -7.12
CA ILE A 94 -36.28 19.30 -8.07
C ILE A 94 -35.12 19.75 -8.94
N GLN A 95 -35.43 20.43 -10.03
CA GLN A 95 -34.40 21.07 -10.86
C GLN A 95 -33.78 22.26 -10.12
N ALA A 96 -32.45 22.37 -10.18
CA ALA A 96 -31.73 23.52 -9.66
C ALA A 96 -31.98 24.74 -10.56
N GLU A 97 -32.20 25.89 -9.95
CA GLU A 97 -32.29 27.18 -10.66
C GLU A 97 -30.95 27.55 -11.29
N VAL A 98 -29.84 27.26 -10.59
CA VAL A 98 -28.47 27.49 -11.04
C VAL A 98 -27.77 26.16 -11.29
N ILE A 99 -27.62 25.81 -12.57
CA ILE A 99 -26.93 24.59 -13.00
C ILE A 99 -25.42 24.86 -13.09
N LYS A 100 -24.64 24.11 -12.33
CA LYS A 100 -23.16 24.12 -12.38
C LYS A 100 -22.68 22.72 -12.81
N HIS A 101 -22.09 22.64 -14.00
CA HIS A 101 -21.53 21.40 -14.53
C HIS A 101 -20.02 21.57 -14.79
N GLY A 102 -19.20 20.74 -14.13
CA GLY A 102 -17.73 20.83 -14.19
C GLY A 102 -17.15 22.10 -13.56
N LYS A 103 -17.90 22.77 -12.67
CA LYS A 103 -17.46 23.99 -11.98
C LYS A 103 -17.26 23.74 -10.49
N THR A 104 -16.34 24.48 -9.89
CA THR A 104 -16.13 24.45 -8.45
C THR A 104 -17.10 25.38 -7.73
N SER A 105 -17.38 25.10 -6.46
CA SER A 105 -18.10 26.00 -5.56
C SER A 105 -17.60 25.82 -4.13
N PRO A 106 -17.58 26.88 -3.32
CA PRO A 106 -17.34 26.76 -1.90
C PRO A 106 -18.53 26.04 -1.24
N VAL A 107 -18.23 25.03 -0.42
CA VAL A 107 -19.20 24.27 0.36
C VAL A 107 -18.93 24.52 1.84
N VAL A 108 -19.87 25.20 2.49
CA VAL A 108 -19.84 25.52 3.92
C VAL A 108 -20.42 24.34 4.69
N HIS A 109 -19.75 23.89 5.74
CA HIS A 109 -20.19 22.78 6.57
C HIS A 109 -19.86 22.99 8.05
N GLN A 110 -20.48 22.18 8.92
CA GLN A 110 -20.29 22.29 10.37
C GLN A 110 -19.31 21.25 10.95
N GLY A 111 -18.58 20.52 10.09
CA GLY A 111 -17.57 19.54 10.52
C GLY A 111 -18.18 18.29 11.15
N GLN A 112 -19.44 18.00 10.84
CA GLN A 112 -20.19 16.87 11.38
C GLN A 112 -20.14 15.68 10.42
N GLY A 113 -20.18 14.47 10.97
CA GLY A 113 -20.23 13.23 10.18
C GLY A 113 -19.04 13.13 9.23
N ILE A 114 -19.33 12.94 7.94
CA ILE A 114 -18.33 12.80 6.89
C ILE A 114 -17.40 14.02 6.76
N PHE A 115 -17.81 15.20 7.24
CA PHE A 115 -17.03 16.45 7.18
C PHE A 115 -16.03 16.64 8.35
N GLN A 116 -15.90 15.67 9.25
CA GLN A 116 -15.05 15.80 10.43
C GLN A 116 -13.58 16.09 10.08
N GLY A 117 -13.01 17.13 10.70
CA GLY A 117 -11.59 17.49 10.52
C GLY A 117 -11.26 18.11 9.16
N ILE A 118 -12.26 18.53 8.38
CA ILE A 118 -12.08 19.23 7.09
C ILE A 118 -12.26 20.75 7.30
N PRO A 119 -11.45 21.62 6.67
CA PRO A 119 -11.68 23.06 6.71
C PRO A 119 -12.97 23.47 6.01
N SER A 120 -13.67 24.48 6.55
CA SER A 120 -14.88 25.06 5.96
C SER A 120 -14.65 26.53 5.58
N PRO A 121 -15.02 26.97 4.37
CA PRO A 121 -15.58 26.16 3.29
C PRO A 121 -14.53 25.26 2.62
N LEU A 122 -14.96 24.13 2.04
CA LEU A 122 -14.13 23.32 1.14
C LEU A 122 -14.50 23.60 -0.31
N THR A 123 -13.52 23.53 -1.23
CA THR A 123 -13.79 23.65 -2.67
C THR A 123 -14.28 22.32 -3.22
N ALA A 124 -15.49 22.28 -3.79
CA ALA A 124 -16.09 21.07 -4.35
C ALA A 124 -16.49 21.23 -5.81
N THR A 125 -16.29 20.18 -6.61
CA THR A 125 -16.72 20.14 -8.02
C THR A 125 -18.17 19.69 -8.13
N ARG A 126 -18.98 20.46 -8.88
CA ARG A 126 -20.41 20.23 -9.08
C ARG A 126 -20.72 19.80 -10.51
N TYR A 127 -21.62 18.83 -10.64
CA TYR A 127 -22.09 18.28 -11.92
C TYR A 127 -23.62 18.16 -12.03
N HIS A 128 -24.36 18.49 -10.97
CA HIS A 128 -25.78 18.18 -10.85
C HIS A 128 -26.70 19.25 -11.46
N SER A 129 -27.77 18.79 -12.09
CA SER A 129 -28.92 19.59 -12.52
C SER A 129 -30.11 19.48 -11.56
N LEU A 130 -30.13 18.44 -10.72
CA LEU A 130 -31.15 18.16 -9.73
C LEU A 130 -30.60 18.37 -8.32
N ILE A 131 -31.46 18.80 -7.40
CA ILE A 131 -31.14 19.03 -5.99
C ILE A 131 -32.26 18.53 -5.08
N VAL A 132 -31.93 18.20 -3.83
CA VAL A 132 -32.93 17.96 -2.78
C VAL A 132 -33.47 19.31 -2.30
N GLU A 133 -34.79 19.50 -2.37
CA GLU A 133 -35.46 20.76 -2.00
C GLU A 133 -35.48 20.94 -0.47
N LYS A 134 -34.81 22.00 0.01
CA LYS A 134 -34.71 22.34 1.44
C LYS A 134 -36.07 22.47 2.15
N LYS A 135 -37.09 23.02 1.48
CA LYS A 135 -38.45 23.21 2.05
C LYS A 135 -39.18 21.90 2.30
N SER A 136 -38.85 20.86 1.54
CA SER A 136 -39.48 19.54 1.63
C SER A 136 -38.68 18.56 2.50
N LEU A 137 -37.52 18.98 3.03
CA LEU A 137 -36.61 18.08 3.70
C LEU A 137 -37.26 17.53 4.99
N PRO A 138 -37.38 16.20 5.13
CA PRO A 138 -37.96 15.58 6.31
C PRO A 138 -37.11 15.85 7.55
N ALA A 139 -37.75 15.87 8.72
CA ALA A 139 -37.05 16.12 9.98
C ALA A 139 -35.99 15.06 10.32
N GLU A 140 -36.06 13.87 9.71
CA GLU A 140 -35.11 12.76 9.91
C GLU A 140 -33.76 13.00 9.24
N LEU A 141 -33.70 13.90 8.25
CA LEU A 141 -32.48 14.26 7.54
C LEU A 141 -31.94 15.62 8.02
N LEU A 142 -30.68 15.62 8.46
CA LEU A 142 -29.92 16.80 8.83
C LEU A 142 -29.12 17.30 7.62
N ILE A 143 -29.15 18.61 7.41
CA ILE A 143 -28.27 19.29 6.46
C ILE A 143 -26.90 19.43 7.13
N THR A 144 -25.87 18.82 6.54
CA THR A 144 -24.49 18.86 7.07
C THR A 144 -23.59 19.83 6.31
N ALA A 145 -23.96 20.17 5.07
CA ALA A 145 -23.25 21.16 4.26
C ALA A 145 -24.18 21.86 3.26
N GLU A 146 -23.84 23.10 2.89
CA GLU A 146 -24.56 23.94 1.93
C GLU A 146 -23.59 24.70 1.02
N SER A 147 -23.99 25.00 -0.22
CA SER A 147 -23.24 25.90 -1.11
C SER A 147 -23.64 27.36 -0.96
N GLU A 148 -22.85 28.27 -1.52
CA GLU A 148 -23.19 29.71 -1.61
C GLU A 148 -24.58 30.00 -2.19
N ASP A 149 -25.04 29.17 -3.14
CA ASP A 149 -26.35 29.32 -3.80
C ASP A 149 -27.52 28.78 -2.92
N GLY A 150 -27.26 28.37 -1.67
CA GLY A 150 -28.28 27.87 -0.74
C GLY A 150 -28.73 26.42 -0.97
N TYR A 151 -28.06 25.68 -1.85
CA TYR A 151 -28.36 24.26 -2.09
C TYR A 151 -27.72 23.35 -1.05
N ILE A 152 -28.46 22.31 -0.67
CA ILE A 152 -27.98 21.25 0.22
C ILE A 152 -26.84 20.51 -0.50
N MET A 153 -25.68 20.49 0.16
CA MET A 153 -24.47 19.81 -0.35
C MET A 153 -24.12 18.55 0.46
N GLY A 154 -24.65 18.46 1.69
CA GLY A 154 -24.45 17.32 2.59
C GLY A 154 -25.74 16.97 3.32
N LEU A 155 -26.03 15.68 3.40
CA LEU A 155 -27.13 15.12 4.20
C LEU A 155 -26.60 14.06 5.17
N ARG A 156 -27.24 13.95 6.33
CA ARG A 156 -27.04 12.86 7.29
C ARG A 156 -28.36 12.47 7.94
N HIS A 157 -28.64 11.18 8.04
CA HIS A 157 -29.81 10.70 8.80
C HIS A 157 -29.56 10.81 10.31
N LYS A 158 -30.58 11.20 11.08
CA LYS A 158 -30.47 11.36 12.55
C LYS A 158 -30.12 10.06 13.26
N GLU A 159 -30.79 8.97 12.87
CA GLU A 159 -30.71 7.68 13.57
C GLU A 159 -29.92 6.59 12.82
N TYR A 160 -29.81 6.70 11.49
CA TYR A 160 -29.24 5.64 10.65
C TYR A 160 -27.87 6.07 10.15
N PRO A 161 -26.95 5.12 9.91
CA PRO A 161 -25.61 5.41 9.39
C PRO A 161 -25.65 5.76 7.89
N ILE A 162 -26.39 6.81 7.54
CA ILE A 162 -26.66 7.23 6.17
C ILE A 162 -26.18 8.66 5.98
N GLU A 163 -25.30 8.87 5.01
CA GLU A 163 -24.81 10.18 4.63
C GLU A 163 -24.87 10.37 3.11
N GLY A 164 -25.02 11.62 2.67
CA GLY A 164 -25.11 11.95 1.25
C GLY A 164 -24.26 13.17 0.91
N LEU A 165 -23.48 13.10 -0.17
CA LEU A 165 -22.73 14.20 -0.76
C LEU A 165 -23.30 14.55 -2.13
N GLN A 166 -23.72 15.80 -2.32
CA GLN A 166 -24.31 16.25 -3.59
C GLN A 166 -23.27 16.56 -4.67
N PHE A 167 -22.03 16.79 -4.25
CA PHE A 167 -20.87 17.00 -5.11
C PHE A 167 -20.03 15.71 -5.20
N HIS A 168 -19.06 15.71 -6.11
CA HIS A 168 -18.26 14.53 -6.44
C HIS A 168 -16.93 14.55 -5.66
N PRO A 169 -16.76 13.74 -4.59
CA PRO A 169 -15.51 13.67 -3.82
C PRO A 169 -14.34 13.13 -4.65
N GLU A 170 -14.61 12.37 -5.71
CA GLU A 170 -13.60 11.80 -6.61
C GLU A 170 -13.09 12.78 -7.68
N SER A 171 -13.71 13.95 -7.81
CA SER A 171 -13.31 14.93 -8.82
C SER A 171 -11.98 15.58 -8.49
N ILE A 172 -11.15 15.78 -9.52
CA ILE A 172 -9.78 16.31 -9.40
C ILE A 172 -9.75 17.66 -8.66
N LEU A 173 -10.75 18.51 -8.88
CA LEU A 173 -10.82 19.85 -8.29
C LEU A 173 -11.57 19.89 -6.94
N THR A 174 -12.02 18.74 -6.42
CA THR A 174 -12.62 18.65 -5.09
C THR A 174 -11.53 18.45 -4.04
N GLU A 175 -11.42 19.40 -3.12
CA GLU A 175 -10.49 19.30 -1.99
C GLU A 175 -10.97 18.27 -0.98
N TYR A 176 -10.03 17.61 -0.29
CA TYR A 176 -10.32 16.67 0.79
C TYR A 176 -11.23 15.48 0.40
N GLY A 177 -11.40 15.19 -0.88
CA GLY A 177 -12.24 14.09 -1.39
C GLY A 177 -11.98 12.73 -0.73
N LYS A 178 -10.71 12.29 -0.70
CA LYS A 178 -10.31 11.05 -0.02
C LYS A 178 -10.54 11.10 1.49
N LYS A 179 -10.42 12.27 2.12
CA LYS A 179 -10.65 12.42 3.57
C LYS A 179 -12.15 12.31 3.91
N LEU A 180 -13.04 12.85 3.07
CA LEU A 180 -14.49 12.63 3.18
C LEU A 180 -14.80 11.13 3.14
N LEU A 181 -14.32 10.42 2.11
CA LEU A 181 -14.56 8.98 1.98
C LEU A 181 -13.96 8.17 3.14
N LEU A 182 -12.77 8.55 3.63
CA LEU A 182 -12.16 7.94 4.80
C LEU A 182 -13.00 8.13 6.06
N ASN A 183 -13.50 9.35 6.29
CA ASN A 183 -14.35 9.65 7.44
C ASN A 183 -15.63 8.80 7.42
N PHE A 184 -16.25 8.58 6.26
CA PHE A 184 -17.39 7.67 6.16
C PHE A 184 -17.04 6.24 6.61
N LEU A 185 -15.90 5.71 6.16
CA LEU A 185 -15.45 4.37 6.55
C LEU A 185 -15.10 4.30 8.04
N GLU A 186 -14.45 5.32 8.60
CA GLU A 186 -14.04 5.35 10.00
C GLU A 186 -15.23 5.53 10.95
N ASN A 187 -16.17 6.43 10.63
CA ASN A 187 -17.33 6.74 11.46
C ASN A 187 -18.27 5.54 11.63
N TYR A 188 -18.36 4.69 10.60
CA TYR A 188 -19.28 3.56 10.59
C TYR A 188 -18.57 2.21 10.54
N LYS A 189 -17.29 2.18 10.95
CA LYS A 189 -16.54 0.94 11.08
C LYS A 189 -17.24 0.03 12.08
N SER A 190 -17.94 -0.98 11.56
CA SER A 190 -18.46 -2.04 12.41
C SER A 190 -17.29 -2.63 13.18
N VAL A 191 -17.44 -2.79 14.51
CA VAL A 191 -16.46 -3.48 15.35
C VAL A 191 -16.54 -4.98 15.04
N LYS A 192 -16.23 -5.36 13.81
CA LYS A 192 -15.58 -6.60 13.49
C LYS A 192 -14.12 -6.24 13.37
N THR A 193 -13.36 -6.68 14.36
CA THR A 193 -11.90 -6.63 14.40
C THR A 193 -11.35 -7.42 13.21
N LEU A 194 -11.38 -6.82 12.02
CA LEU A 194 -10.29 -7.02 11.09
C LEU A 194 -9.18 -6.17 11.67
N GLU A 195 -8.25 -6.83 12.35
CA GLU A 195 -6.88 -6.34 12.42
C GLU A 195 -6.54 -5.90 10.99
N LYS A 196 -6.50 -4.58 10.75
CA LYS A 196 -5.75 -4.09 9.60
C LYS A 196 -4.36 -4.62 9.88
N GLN A 197 -3.95 -5.70 9.21
CA GLN A 197 -2.54 -5.87 8.90
C GLN A 197 -2.19 -4.71 7.99
N GLU A 198 -2.01 -3.51 8.58
CA GLU A 198 -1.17 -2.51 7.95
C GLU A 198 0.12 -3.27 7.67
N SER A 199 0.48 -3.37 6.39
CA SER A 199 1.74 -3.99 6.01
C SER A 199 2.81 -3.31 6.86
N PRO A 200 3.56 -4.06 7.68
CA PRO A 200 4.61 -3.49 8.51
C PRO A 200 5.57 -2.63 7.69
N MET A 201 5.69 -2.92 6.40
CA MET A 201 6.53 -2.22 5.45
C MET A 201 6.04 -0.81 5.08
N LYS A 202 4.73 -0.55 5.12
CA LYS A 202 4.14 0.71 4.62
C LYS A 202 4.70 1.93 5.37
N ASN A 203 4.80 1.86 6.69
CA ASN A 203 5.32 2.96 7.52
C ASN A 203 6.77 3.31 7.13
N TYR A 204 7.62 2.29 6.96
CA TYR A 204 9.01 2.50 6.57
C TYR A 204 9.12 3.09 5.15
N ILE A 205 8.31 2.61 4.20
CA ILE A 205 8.24 3.17 2.84
C ILE A 205 7.84 4.65 2.88
N ASP A 206 6.75 4.99 3.57
CA ASP A 206 6.25 6.37 3.65
C ASP A 206 7.33 7.30 4.21
N ARG A 207 8.09 6.86 5.22
CA ARG A 207 9.19 7.66 5.79
C ARG A 207 10.32 7.90 4.80
N VAL A 208 10.84 6.86 4.16
CA VAL A 208 11.98 7.02 3.24
C VAL A 208 11.58 7.78 1.96
N VAL A 209 10.32 7.63 1.50
CA VAL A 209 9.76 8.42 0.39
C VAL A 209 9.69 9.91 0.74
N MET A 210 9.42 10.25 2.00
CA MET A 210 9.48 11.63 2.50
C MET A 210 10.91 12.13 2.76
N GLY A 211 11.94 11.35 2.41
CA GLY A 211 13.34 11.70 2.65
C GLY A 211 13.76 11.64 4.12
N LYS A 212 12.99 10.97 4.99
CA LYS A 212 13.32 10.82 6.41
C LYS A 212 14.19 9.59 6.62
N ASP A 213 15.22 9.74 7.45
CA ASP A 213 16.07 8.63 7.86
C ASP A 213 15.33 7.67 8.78
N LEU A 214 15.67 6.40 8.68
CA LEU A 214 15.33 5.40 9.68
C LEU A 214 16.46 5.28 10.71
N SER A 215 16.10 5.12 11.98
CA SER A 215 17.04 4.70 13.00
C SER A 215 17.54 3.28 12.73
N GLU A 216 18.64 2.90 13.39
CA GLU A 216 19.17 1.54 13.27
C GLU A 216 18.12 0.47 13.64
N ALA A 217 17.32 0.71 14.69
CA ALA A 217 16.26 -0.20 15.12
C ALA A 217 15.12 -0.30 14.08
N GLU A 218 14.67 0.84 13.56
CA GLU A 218 13.63 0.88 12.53
C GLU A 218 14.08 0.18 11.24
N MET A 219 15.36 0.31 10.89
CA MET A 219 15.91 -0.40 9.74
C MET A 219 16.05 -1.91 9.99
N GLN A 220 16.38 -2.32 11.21
CA GLN A 220 16.34 -3.75 11.57
C GLN A 220 14.92 -4.32 11.42
N ASP A 221 13.91 -3.60 11.89
CA ASP A 221 12.52 -4.02 11.73
C ASP A 221 12.13 -4.11 10.24
N ALA A 222 12.43 -3.08 9.45
CA ALA A 222 12.13 -3.04 8.03
C ALA A 222 12.78 -4.22 7.27
N ILE A 223 14.06 -4.49 7.50
CA ILE A 223 14.75 -5.62 6.86
C ILE A 223 14.25 -6.96 7.39
N THR A 224 13.84 -7.06 8.65
CA THR A 224 13.23 -8.28 9.20
C THR A 224 11.93 -8.61 8.48
N VAL A 225 11.08 -7.62 8.23
CA VAL A 225 9.83 -7.77 7.47
C VAL A 225 10.12 -8.31 6.05
N VAL A 226 11.14 -7.78 5.38
CA VAL A 226 11.59 -8.28 4.07
C VAL A 226 12.07 -9.73 4.15
N MET A 227 12.97 -10.03 5.09
CA MET A 227 13.63 -11.34 5.22
C MET A 227 12.71 -12.46 5.72
N GLU A 228 11.57 -12.11 6.31
CA GLU A 228 10.53 -13.06 6.75
C GLU A 228 9.43 -13.26 5.71
N GLY A 229 9.55 -12.62 4.54
CA GLY A 229 8.54 -12.70 3.47
C GLY A 229 7.22 -12.03 3.83
N LYS A 230 7.26 -11.05 4.75
CA LYS A 230 6.09 -10.26 5.19
C LYS A 230 5.86 -9.01 4.34
N ALA A 231 6.78 -8.69 3.44
CA ALA A 231 6.63 -7.64 2.43
C ALA A 231 6.36 -8.25 1.05
N THR A 232 5.49 -7.59 0.28
CA THR A 232 5.27 -7.92 -1.14
C THR A 232 6.42 -7.43 -2.02
N ASP A 233 6.54 -7.98 -3.22
CA ASP A 233 7.59 -7.59 -4.18
C ASP A 233 7.57 -6.09 -4.50
N SER A 234 6.37 -5.52 -4.67
CA SER A 234 6.18 -4.08 -4.90
C SER A 234 6.59 -3.23 -3.70
N GLN A 235 6.37 -3.69 -2.48
CA GLN A 235 6.81 -3.00 -1.26
C GLN A 235 8.33 -3.03 -1.11
N ILE A 236 8.95 -4.18 -1.40
CA ILE A 236 10.42 -4.30 -1.38
C ILE A 236 11.03 -3.36 -2.44
N ALA A 237 10.50 -3.39 -3.67
CA ALA A 237 10.96 -2.51 -4.73
C ALA A 237 10.80 -1.03 -4.36
N ALA A 238 9.62 -0.62 -3.88
CA ALA A 238 9.36 0.76 -3.47
C ALA A 238 10.31 1.22 -2.37
N PHE A 239 10.50 0.40 -1.33
CA PHE A 239 11.40 0.70 -0.23
C PHE A 239 12.85 0.87 -0.69
N LEU A 240 13.36 -0.08 -1.47
CA LEU A 240 14.75 -0.06 -1.91
C LEU A 240 15.04 1.10 -2.87
N THR A 241 14.12 1.41 -3.78
CA THR A 241 14.24 2.56 -4.68
C THR A 241 14.19 3.87 -3.90
N ALA A 242 13.25 4.03 -2.97
CA ALA A 242 13.13 5.25 -2.17
C ALA A 242 14.33 5.45 -1.25
N LEU A 243 14.81 4.40 -0.59
CA LEU A 243 15.99 4.44 0.26
C LEU A 243 17.24 4.83 -0.55
N ARG A 244 17.39 4.30 -1.77
CA ARG A 244 18.49 4.65 -2.67
C ARG A 244 18.44 6.11 -3.14
N LEU A 245 17.24 6.62 -3.44
CA LEU A 245 17.03 8.02 -3.85
C LEU A 245 17.30 8.99 -2.69
N LYS A 246 16.89 8.64 -1.47
CA LYS A 246 17.20 9.39 -0.25
C LYS A 246 18.71 9.41 0.02
N GLY A 247 19.37 8.28 -0.24
CA GLY A 247 20.74 8.01 0.18
C GLY A 247 20.74 7.27 1.52
N GLU A 248 21.43 6.12 1.55
CA GLU A 248 21.54 5.29 2.73
C GLU A 248 22.45 5.91 3.80
N THR A 249 22.00 5.96 5.05
CA THR A 249 22.82 6.39 6.20
C THR A 249 23.61 5.23 6.79
N ILE A 250 24.62 5.55 7.61
CA ILE A 250 25.41 4.54 8.34
C ILE A 250 24.52 3.72 9.27
N ALA A 251 23.55 4.35 9.95
CA ALA A 251 22.63 3.65 10.85
C ALA A 251 21.74 2.66 10.09
N GLU A 252 21.26 3.05 8.91
CA GLU A 252 20.44 2.18 8.05
C GLU A 252 21.25 0.99 7.52
N ILE A 253 22.46 1.23 7.01
CA ILE A 253 23.35 0.15 6.56
C ILE A 253 23.67 -0.79 7.72
N THR A 254 23.98 -0.25 8.90
CA THR A 254 24.27 -1.05 10.10
C THR A 254 23.07 -1.92 10.49
N GLY A 255 21.87 -1.34 10.53
CA GLY A 255 20.65 -2.07 10.86
C GLY A 255 20.38 -3.22 9.88
N ALA A 256 20.51 -2.97 8.59
CA ALA A 256 20.34 -3.99 7.56
C ALA A 256 21.34 -5.14 7.71
N VAL A 257 22.63 -4.82 7.89
CA VAL A 257 23.70 -5.81 8.04
C VAL A 257 23.50 -6.65 9.30
N ARG A 258 23.03 -6.07 10.41
CA ARG A 258 22.76 -6.83 11.65
C ARG A 258 21.73 -7.93 11.43
N VAL A 259 20.60 -7.60 10.82
CA VAL A 259 19.54 -8.59 10.52
C VAL A 259 20.04 -9.66 9.56
N MET A 260 20.76 -9.26 8.50
CA MET A 260 21.32 -10.20 7.54
C MET A 260 22.32 -11.16 8.18
N ARG A 261 23.15 -10.68 9.11
CA ARG A 261 24.11 -11.51 9.85
C ARG A 261 23.42 -12.40 10.88
N GLU A 262 22.37 -11.91 11.55
CA GLU A 262 21.59 -12.69 12.50
C GLU A 262 20.95 -13.91 11.83
N LYS A 263 20.29 -13.68 10.68
CA LYS A 263 19.60 -14.73 9.91
C LYS A 263 20.54 -15.61 9.05
N ALA A 264 21.84 -15.29 8.99
CA ALA A 264 22.81 -16.08 8.25
C ALA A 264 23.17 -17.39 8.99
N LEU A 265 23.43 -18.45 8.24
CA LEU A 265 23.99 -19.68 8.79
C LEU A 265 25.35 -19.40 9.43
N LYS A 266 25.58 -19.99 10.61
CA LYS A 266 26.82 -19.81 11.37
C LYS A 266 27.79 -20.94 11.07
N LEU A 267 29.07 -20.57 11.01
CA LEU A 267 30.18 -21.52 10.94
C LEU A 267 30.92 -21.50 12.27
N GLU A 268 31.32 -22.68 12.72
CA GLU A 268 32.33 -22.82 13.74
C GLU A 268 33.72 -22.49 13.17
N ARG A 269 34.55 -21.86 13.99
CA ARG A 269 35.93 -21.52 13.67
C ARG A 269 36.87 -22.10 14.73
N PRO A 270 38.13 -22.40 14.38
CA PRO A 270 39.13 -22.80 15.36
C PRO A 270 39.25 -21.77 16.51
N LYS A 271 39.30 -22.24 17.77
CA LYS A 271 39.37 -21.34 18.93
C LYS A 271 40.67 -20.52 18.89
N GLY A 272 40.58 -19.24 19.26
CA GLY A 272 41.74 -18.34 19.29
C GLY A 272 42.27 -17.90 17.92
N SER A 273 41.62 -18.30 16.81
CA SER A 273 42.09 -17.95 15.47
C SER A 273 41.63 -16.56 15.02
N PHE A 274 42.31 -16.01 14.01
CA PHE A 274 41.89 -14.79 13.32
C PHE A 274 41.48 -15.15 11.88
N LEU A 275 40.29 -14.72 11.46
CA LEU A 275 39.74 -15.00 10.14
C LEU A 275 39.77 -13.75 9.27
N VAL A 276 40.13 -13.92 8.00
CA VAL A 276 40.11 -12.86 7.00
C VAL A 276 39.14 -13.24 5.87
N ASP A 277 38.35 -12.26 5.44
CA ASP A 277 37.61 -12.31 4.18
C ASP A 277 38.29 -11.36 3.17
N THR A 278 38.24 -11.73 1.90
CA THR A 278 38.82 -10.97 0.78
C THR A 278 37.76 -10.51 -0.22
N CYS A 279 36.49 -10.45 0.18
CA CYS A 279 35.38 -10.08 -0.69
C CYS A 279 35.38 -8.60 -1.09
N GLY A 280 34.64 -8.29 -2.15
CA GLY A 280 34.33 -6.92 -2.57
C GLY A 280 32.88 -6.85 -3.06
N THR A 281 32.35 -5.64 -3.18
CA THR A 281 30.97 -5.37 -3.64
C THR A 281 30.73 -5.80 -5.09
N GLY A 282 31.79 -5.80 -5.90
CA GLY A 282 31.74 -6.11 -7.32
C GLY A 282 31.09 -5.00 -8.16
N GLY A 283 30.88 -5.28 -9.45
CA GLY A 283 30.19 -4.34 -10.35
C GLY A 283 31.00 -3.11 -10.76
N ASP A 284 32.32 -3.11 -10.56
CA ASP A 284 33.25 -2.03 -10.96
C ASP A 284 33.40 -1.86 -12.49
N LYS A 285 32.91 -2.83 -13.27
CA LYS A 285 32.99 -2.91 -14.74
C LYS A 285 34.41 -2.92 -15.29
N THR A 286 35.41 -3.24 -14.47
CA THR A 286 36.82 -3.26 -14.90
C THR A 286 37.20 -4.52 -15.68
N HIS A 287 36.35 -5.56 -15.62
CA HIS A 287 36.58 -6.86 -16.26
C HIS A 287 37.93 -7.51 -15.88
N SER A 288 38.44 -7.20 -14.69
CA SER A 288 39.64 -7.82 -14.13
C SER A 288 39.46 -9.33 -13.91
N PHE A 289 40.57 -10.05 -13.75
CA PHE A 289 40.54 -11.42 -13.25
C PHE A 289 40.09 -11.44 -11.78
N ASN A 290 39.81 -12.63 -11.22
CA ASN A 290 39.28 -12.78 -9.85
C ASN A 290 40.34 -12.52 -8.76
N ILE A 291 40.83 -11.27 -8.67
CA ILE A 291 41.89 -10.80 -7.76
C ILE A 291 41.64 -11.27 -6.32
N SER A 292 40.44 -11.01 -5.80
CA SER A 292 40.02 -11.40 -4.44
C SER A 292 40.11 -12.91 -4.18
N THR A 293 39.80 -13.74 -5.17
CA THR A 293 39.88 -15.21 -5.04
C THR A 293 41.34 -15.65 -5.07
N ALA A 294 42.16 -15.09 -5.95
CA ALA A 294 43.59 -15.38 -5.99
C ALA A 294 44.29 -14.97 -4.69
N ALA A 295 43.99 -13.77 -4.17
CA ALA A 295 44.52 -13.27 -2.91
C ALA A 295 44.15 -14.16 -1.72
N ALA A 296 42.93 -14.73 -1.70
CA ALA A 296 42.51 -15.69 -0.69
C ALA A 296 43.40 -16.94 -0.67
N PHE A 297 43.70 -17.54 -1.83
CA PHE A 297 44.57 -18.71 -1.88
C PHE A 297 46.01 -18.39 -1.47
N VAL A 298 46.55 -17.24 -1.89
CA VAL A 298 47.90 -16.80 -1.50
C VAL A 298 47.99 -16.59 0.01
N ALA A 299 47.02 -15.90 0.61
CA ALA A 299 46.98 -15.67 2.06
C ALA A 299 46.82 -16.99 2.84
N ALA A 300 45.97 -17.91 2.38
CA ALA A 300 45.83 -19.23 2.97
C ALA A 300 47.13 -20.04 2.92
N GLY A 301 47.84 -20.00 1.78
CA GLY A 301 49.15 -20.64 1.64
C GLY A 301 50.23 -20.05 2.56
N ALA A 302 50.07 -18.80 2.98
CA ALA A 302 50.91 -18.15 3.98
C ALA A 302 50.49 -18.44 5.44
N GLY A 303 49.49 -19.31 5.66
CA GLY A 303 49.02 -19.71 6.98
C GLY A 303 47.92 -18.83 7.57
N VAL A 304 47.36 -17.88 6.81
CA VAL A 304 46.21 -17.07 7.26
C VAL A 304 44.92 -17.88 7.08
N LEU A 305 44.06 -17.93 8.09
CA LEU A 305 42.77 -18.58 7.94
C LEU A 305 41.80 -17.70 7.14
N ILE A 306 41.27 -18.25 6.05
CA ILE A 306 40.41 -17.53 5.11
C ILE A 306 38.98 -18.09 5.14
N ALA A 307 38.03 -17.23 5.48
CA ALA A 307 36.60 -17.50 5.30
C ALA A 307 36.07 -16.53 4.24
N LYS A 308 36.17 -16.95 2.98
CA LYS A 308 35.84 -16.08 1.84
C LYS A 308 34.35 -16.08 1.58
N HIS A 309 33.68 -14.95 1.72
CA HIS A 309 32.32 -14.79 1.23
C HIS A 309 32.31 -14.48 -0.27
N GLY A 310 31.35 -15.03 -1.00
CA GLY A 310 31.24 -14.74 -2.42
C GLY A 310 30.00 -15.30 -3.10
N ASN A 311 29.80 -14.85 -4.33
CA ASN A 311 28.68 -15.24 -5.16
C ASN A 311 29.15 -15.54 -6.61
N ARG A 312 28.22 -16.02 -7.44
CA ARG A 312 28.39 -16.09 -8.89
C ARG A 312 28.42 -14.69 -9.50
N ALA A 313 28.89 -14.58 -10.74
CA ALA A 313 28.91 -13.34 -11.47
C ALA A 313 27.49 -12.75 -11.59
N VAL A 314 27.38 -11.42 -11.46
CA VAL A 314 26.15 -10.67 -11.77
C VAL A 314 26.35 -9.82 -13.02
N SER A 315 27.47 -9.08 -13.12
CA SER A 315 27.77 -8.21 -14.26
C SER A 315 29.11 -8.52 -14.97
N SER A 316 29.96 -9.36 -14.38
CA SER A 316 31.23 -9.78 -14.97
C SER A 316 31.08 -11.09 -15.76
N LYS A 317 32.11 -11.48 -16.51
CA LYS A 317 32.15 -12.79 -17.20
C LYS A 317 32.31 -13.98 -16.24
N SER A 318 32.89 -13.75 -15.06
CA SER A 318 33.17 -14.80 -14.07
C SER A 318 33.27 -14.22 -12.65
N GLY A 319 32.53 -14.81 -11.71
CA GLY A 319 32.55 -14.49 -10.28
C GLY A 319 33.43 -15.44 -9.49
N SER A 320 33.54 -15.20 -8.18
CA SER A 320 34.36 -16.06 -7.30
C SER A 320 33.86 -17.51 -7.30
N ALA A 321 32.54 -17.69 -7.21
CA ALA A 321 31.92 -19.01 -7.24
C ALA A 321 32.11 -19.74 -8.58
N ASP A 322 32.12 -19.00 -9.69
CA ASP A 322 32.25 -19.61 -11.03
C ASP A 322 33.66 -20.17 -11.24
N VAL A 323 34.70 -19.43 -10.85
CA VAL A 323 36.08 -19.92 -10.88
C VAL A 323 36.25 -21.12 -9.97
N LEU A 324 35.76 -21.06 -8.73
CA LEU A 324 35.88 -22.17 -7.79
C LEU A 324 35.15 -23.42 -8.29
N SER A 325 33.97 -23.26 -8.89
CA SER A 325 33.25 -24.38 -9.54
C SER A 325 34.08 -24.98 -10.67
N ALA A 326 34.68 -24.14 -11.53
CA ALA A 326 35.52 -24.60 -12.64
C ALA A 326 36.80 -25.32 -12.17
N LEU A 327 37.32 -24.97 -10.99
CA LEU A 327 38.43 -25.65 -10.32
C LEU A 327 38.01 -26.94 -9.59
N GLY A 328 36.73 -27.33 -9.65
CA GLY A 328 36.21 -28.55 -9.03
C GLY A 328 35.87 -28.41 -7.53
N VAL A 329 35.81 -27.19 -7.00
CA VAL A 329 35.39 -26.96 -5.61
C VAL A 329 33.88 -27.19 -5.49
N ASN A 330 33.47 -28.08 -4.59
CA ASN A 330 32.05 -28.26 -4.27
C ASN A 330 31.53 -27.05 -3.50
N LEU A 331 30.59 -26.31 -4.10
CA LEU A 331 29.93 -25.16 -3.47
C LEU A 331 28.70 -25.55 -2.64
N ASP A 332 28.22 -26.79 -2.80
CA ASP A 332 27.08 -27.32 -2.07
C ASP A 332 27.55 -28.17 -0.89
N ILE A 333 28.02 -27.47 0.14
CA ILE A 333 28.51 -28.07 1.39
C ILE A 333 27.70 -27.55 2.57
N SER A 334 27.53 -28.41 3.57
CA SER A 334 26.87 -28.05 4.82
C SER A 334 27.74 -27.12 5.69
N PRO A 335 27.16 -26.37 6.63
CA PRO A 335 27.92 -25.56 7.58
C PRO A 335 28.99 -26.36 8.35
N GLU A 336 28.68 -27.60 8.74
CA GLU A 336 29.60 -28.49 9.46
C GLU A 336 30.78 -28.87 8.56
N THR A 337 30.50 -29.16 7.29
CA THR A 337 31.55 -29.46 6.30
C THR A 337 32.41 -28.23 6.03
N ALA A 338 31.80 -27.06 5.91
CA ALA A 338 32.49 -25.78 5.74
C ALA A 338 33.41 -25.47 6.92
N SER A 339 32.94 -25.67 8.17
CA SER A 339 33.76 -25.54 9.37
C SER A 339 34.92 -26.51 9.42
N ARG A 340 34.70 -27.77 9.01
CA ARG A 340 35.77 -28.77 8.90
C ARG A 340 36.81 -28.38 7.85
N CYS A 341 36.37 -27.94 6.67
CA CYS A 341 37.30 -27.45 5.63
C CYS A 341 38.16 -26.31 6.17
N LEU A 342 37.55 -25.32 6.84
CA LEU A 342 38.30 -24.22 7.44
C LEU A 342 39.35 -24.69 8.46
N ALA A 343 39.04 -25.70 9.27
CA ALA A 343 39.95 -26.25 10.27
C ALA A 343 41.10 -27.07 9.65
N GLU A 344 40.83 -27.83 8.59
CA GLU A 344 41.79 -28.76 7.99
C GLU A 344 42.67 -28.12 6.90
N THR A 345 42.09 -27.24 6.08
CA THR A 345 42.78 -26.67 4.90
C THR A 345 43.18 -25.20 5.08
N GLY A 346 42.68 -24.55 6.13
CA GLY A 346 42.89 -23.13 6.38
C GLY A 346 42.06 -22.19 5.49
N ILE A 347 41.21 -22.73 4.61
CA ILE A 347 40.39 -21.92 3.71
C ILE A 347 39.00 -22.54 3.49
N VAL A 348 37.96 -21.70 3.53
CA VAL A 348 36.60 -22.07 3.15
C VAL A 348 35.97 -20.99 2.28
N PHE A 349 35.13 -21.41 1.33
CA PHE A 349 34.29 -20.51 0.54
C PHE A 349 32.84 -20.56 1.03
N MET A 350 32.36 -19.43 1.54
CA MET A 350 30.99 -19.24 1.98
C MET A 350 30.15 -18.76 0.80
N PHE A 351 29.47 -19.69 0.12
CA PHE A 351 28.62 -19.36 -1.02
C PHE A 351 27.35 -18.63 -0.53
N ALA A 352 27.20 -17.36 -0.94
CA ALA A 352 26.20 -16.45 -0.39
C ALA A 352 24.75 -16.98 -0.44
N PRO A 353 24.26 -17.58 -1.54
CA PRO A 353 22.89 -18.12 -1.58
C PRO A 353 22.63 -19.27 -0.59
N LYS A 354 23.67 -19.99 -0.17
CA LYS A 354 23.56 -21.06 0.83
C LYS A 354 23.65 -20.52 2.26
N HIS A 355 24.34 -19.40 2.48
CA HIS A 355 24.50 -18.79 3.80
C HIS A 355 23.39 -17.81 4.16
N HIS A 356 22.78 -17.15 3.17
CA HIS A 356 21.74 -16.13 3.37
C HIS A 356 20.38 -16.59 2.80
N LEU A 357 19.81 -17.66 3.35
CA LEU A 357 18.58 -18.28 2.84
C LEU A 357 17.38 -17.33 2.78
N SER A 358 17.28 -16.39 3.72
CA SER A 358 16.22 -15.37 3.75
C SER A 358 16.27 -14.39 2.58
N MET A 359 17.40 -14.28 1.87
CA MET A 359 17.52 -13.40 0.71
C MET A 359 16.60 -13.78 -0.43
N LYS A 360 16.08 -15.02 -0.47
CA LYS A 360 15.12 -15.47 -1.49
C LYS A 360 13.93 -14.52 -1.67
N HIS A 361 13.51 -13.84 -0.59
CA HIS A 361 12.41 -12.88 -0.61
C HIS A 361 12.79 -11.55 -1.27
N ALA A 362 14.08 -11.19 -1.31
CA ALA A 362 14.56 -9.96 -1.92
C ALA A 362 15.15 -10.16 -3.32
N VAL A 363 15.47 -11.39 -3.75
CA VAL A 363 16.11 -11.63 -5.06
C VAL A 363 15.24 -11.19 -6.23
N GLY A 364 13.97 -11.62 -6.27
CA GLY A 364 13.03 -11.30 -7.36
C GLY A 364 12.88 -9.79 -7.56
N PRO A 365 12.44 -9.04 -6.52
CA PRO A 365 12.29 -7.60 -6.60
C PRO A 365 13.58 -6.88 -7.04
N ARG A 366 14.74 -7.32 -6.53
CA ARG A 366 16.04 -6.74 -6.90
C ARG A 366 16.40 -6.95 -8.37
N GLN A 367 16.06 -8.11 -8.93
CA GLN A 367 16.28 -8.39 -10.34
C GLN A 367 15.36 -7.54 -11.22
N GLU A 368 14.10 -7.40 -10.82
CA GLU A 368 13.09 -6.62 -11.56
C GLU A 368 13.40 -5.12 -11.57
N ILE A 369 13.80 -4.53 -10.43
CA ILE A 369 14.16 -3.10 -10.41
C ILE A 369 15.43 -2.80 -11.21
N GLY A 370 16.36 -3.75 -11.34
CA GLY A 370 17.56 -3.61 -12.18
C GLY A 370 18.56 -2.52 -11.78
N ILE A 371 18.43 -1.92 -10.60
CA ILE A 371 19.32 -0.84 -10.11
C ILE A 371 20.13 -1.25 -8.88
N ARG A 372 21.21 -0.50 -8.61
CA ARG A 372 21.97 -0.65 -7.35
C ARG A 372 21.14 -0.15 -6.17
N THR A 373 21.19 -0.90 -5.08
CA THR A 373 20.47 -0.62 -3.82
C THR A 373 21.40 -0.87 -2.63
N ILE A 374 20.91 -0.65 -1.42
CA ILE A 374 21.61 -1.02 -0.18
C ILE A 374 22.15 -2.46 -0.16
N PHE A 375 21.49 -3.41 -0.83
CA PHE A 375 21.95 -4.81 -0.91
C PHE A 375 23.14 -5.05 -1.86
N ASN A 376 23.68 -3.99 -2.46
CA ASN A 376 24.90 -4.03 -3.26
C ASN A 376 26.13 -3.50 -2.51
N ILE A 377 25.93 -2.99 -1.30
CA ILE A 377 26.96 -2.60 -0.34
C ILE A 377 27.28 -3.83 0.50
#